data_AF-A0A926EGF2-F1
#
_entry.id   AF-A0A926EGF2-F1
#
_cell.length_a   1.000
_cell.length_b   1.000
_cell.length_c   1.000
_cell.angle_alpha   90.00
_cell.angle_beta   90.00
_cell.angle_gamma   90.00
#
_symmetry.space_group_name_H-M   'P 1'
#
loop_
_entity.id
_entity.type
_entity.pdbx_description
1 polymer ?
#
loop_
_entity_poly.entity_id
_entity_poly.type
_entity_poly.pdbx_seq_one_letter_code
_entity_poly.pdbx_strand_id
1 'polypeptide(L)'
;MKTAVYRVCALVCYLLSGAAFACFVYGSLALSLSPIGKVGVLCVGCLCFYLGSLALGRTLLPPWPRRLAVFSLALFFILYLWLLLSFTLFDVFFGRSALRPIGWSGEAFTRYLQTSLNLLPFRTIGEFVLAIFTGDLPPRVILTNLLGNLCAMMPFAFFLPALFPRLRSWRRFIPAMVLIVAGIELSQFLLLTGSCDIDDIILNAGGACLLFALLQWAPVKRWVQKLTLEDAPALPARRDRP
;
A
#
# COMPACT_ATOMS: atom_id res chain seq x y z
N MET A 1 -30.62 -25.51 2.71
CA MET A 1 -29.29 -26.15 2.86
C MET A 1 -28.14 -25.32 2.27
N LYS A 2 -28.14 -25.00 0.96
CA LYS A 2 -27.03 -24.27 0.31
C LYS A 2 -26.68 -22.91 0.96
N THR A 3 -27.69 -22.11 1.35
CA THR A 3 -27.47 -20.81 2.02
C THR A 3 -26.81 -20.94 3.39
N ALA A 4 -27.16 -21.97 4.15
CA ALA A 4 -26.56 -22.22 5.47
C ALA A 4 -25.08 -22.59 5.32
N VAL A 5 -24.74 -23.44 4.34
CA VAL A 5 -23.35 -23.81 4.03
C VAL A 5 -22.53 -22.56 3.68
N TYR A 6 -23.03 -21.69 2.80
CA TYR A 6 -22.32 -20.45 2.44
C TYR A 6 -22.08 -19.52 3.64
N ARG A 7 -23.05 -19.40 4.56
CA ARG A 7 -22.91 -18.58 5.77
C ARG A 7 -21.90 -19.18 6.74
N VAL A 8 -21.90 -20.50 6.93
CA VAL A 8 -20.90 -21.18 7.76
C VAL A 8 -19.50 -21.02 7.16
N CYS A 9 -19.34 -21.23 5.84
CA CYS A 9 -18.07 -20.98 5.17
C CYS A 9 -17.60 -19.53 5.32
N ALA A 10 -18.50 -18.57 5.14
CA ALA A 10 -18.18 -17.15 5.32
C ALA A 10 -17.72 -16.84 6.75
N LEU A 11 -18.43 -17.36 7.76
CA LEU A 11 -18.08 -17.19 9.17
C LEU A 11 -16.67 -17.74 9.47
N VAL A 12 -16.38 -18.97 9.04
CA VAL A 12 -15.06 -19.60 9.23
C VAL A 12 -13.96 -18.75 8.58
N CYS A 13 -14.16 -18.34 7.32
CA CYS A 13 -13.22 -17.48 6.62
C CYS A 13 -12.98 -16.15 7.34
N TYR A 14 -14.03 -15.53 7.88
CA TYR A 14 -13.91 -14.28 8.62
C TYR A 14 -13.19 -14.45 9.95
N LEU A 15 -13.46 -15.54 10.70
CA LEU A 15 -12.73 -15.83 11.94
C LEU A 15 -11.23 -16.02 11.68
N LEU A 16 -10.87 -16.78 10.63
CA LEU A 16 -9.48 -16.95 10.21
C LEU A 16 -8.83 -15.61 9.80
N SER A 17 -9.54 -14.79 9.02
CA SER A 17 -9.04 -13.47 8.64
C SER A 17 -8.85 -12.54 9.84
N GLY A 18 -9.77 -12.57 10.81
CA GLY A 18 -9.68 -11.78 12.04
C GLY A 18 -8.47 -12.17 12.89
N ALA A 19 -8.22 -13.48 13.04
CA ALA A 19 -7.03 -13.97 13.71
C ALA A 19 -5.73 -13.54 12.99
N ALA A 20 -5.71 -13.64 11.64
CA ALA A 20 -4.58 -13.19 10.84
C ALA A 20 -4.34 -11.67 10.97
N PHE A 21 -5.39 -10.85 10.90
CA PHE A 21 -5.27 -9.40 11.06
C PHE A 21 -4.83 -9.00 12.48
N ALA A 22 -5.33 -9.68 13.51
CA ALA A 22 -4.87 -9.47 14.88
C ALA A 22 -3.39 -9.83 15.04
N CYS A 23 -2.96 -10.96 14.47
CA CYS A 23 -1.55 -11.36 14.43
C CYS A 23 -0.68 -10.34 13.68
N PHE A 24 -1.16 -9.84 12.54
CA PHE A 24 -0.48 -8.81 11.76
C PHE A 24 -0.31 -7.51 12.56
N VAL A 25 -1.38 -6.99 13.17
CA VAL A 25 -1.34 -5.74 13.94
C VAL A 25 -0.44 -5.90 15.17
N TYR A 26 -0.64 -6.96 15.95
CA TYR A 26 0.19 -7.24 17.13
C TYR A 26 1.66 -7.43 16.76
N GLY A 27 1.95 -8.25 15.75
CA GLY A 27 3.32 -8.52 15.31
C GLY A 27 4.01 -7.32 14.67
N SER A 28 3.23 -6.39 14.08
CA SER A 28 3.76 -5.12 13.59
C SER A 28 4.11 -4.17 14.74
N LEU A 29 3.29 -4.09 15.79
CA LEU A 29 3.52 -3.24 16.96
C LEU A 29 4.63 -3.78 17.87
N ALA A 30 4.64 -5.10 18.10
CA ALA A 30 5.64 -5.77 18.91
C ALA A 30 6.99 -5.92 18.18
N LEU A 31 7.08 -5.49 16.90
CA LEU A 31 8.25 -5.66 16.03
C LEU A 31 8.76 -7.11 15.96
N SER A 32 7.86 -8.09 16.18
CA SER A 32 8.20 -9.50 16.30
C SER A 32 8.14 -10.25 14.97
N LEU A 33 7.40 -9.71 13.98
CA LEU A 33 7.32 -10.27 12.64
C LEU A 33 8.38 -9.67 11.73
N SER A 34 9.05 -10.54 10.96
CA SER A 34 9.90 -10.11 9.85
C SER A 34 9.08 -9.38 8.78
N PRO A 35 9.71 -8.55 7.91
CA PRO A 35 8.99 -7.85 6.84
C PRO A 35 8.20 -8.81 5.94
N ILE A 36 8.80 -9.94 5.57
CA ILE A 36 8.16 -10.99 4.77
C ILE A 36 6.99 -11.61 5.55
N GLY A 37 7.15 -11.83 6.86
CA GLY A 37 6.09 -12.34 7.72
C GLY A 37 4.88 -11.40 7.79
N LYS A 38 5.12 -10.08 7.94
CA LYS A 38 4.04 -9.07 7.94
C LYS A 38 3.23 -9.10 6.64
N VAL A 39 3.93 -9.13 5.50
CA VAL A 39 3.28 -9.22 4.17
C VAL A 39 2.52 -10.54 4.04
N GLY A 40 3.14 -11.66 4.40
CA GLY A 40 2.54 -13.00 4.28
C GLY A 40 1.25 -13.14 5.10
N VAL A 41 1.29 -12.77 6.38
CA VAL A 41 0.11 -12.83 7.27
C VAL A 41 -1.00 -11.91 6.76
N LEU A 42 -0.66 -10.70 6.31
CA LEU A 42 -1.64 -9.78 5.74
C LEU A 42 -2.28 -10.34 4.46
N CYS A 43 -1.49 -10.89 3.54
CA CYS A 43 -1.99 -11.51 2.31
C CYS A 43 -2.94 -12.68 2.59
N VAL A 44 -2.58 -13.57 3.52
CA VAL A 44 -3.43 -14.69 3.93
C VAL A 44 -4.74 -14.19 4.54
N GLY A 45 -4.66 -13.20 5.44
CA GLY A 45 -5.83 -12.58 6.05
C GLY A 45 -6.77 -11.96 5.00
N CYS A 46 -6.23 -11.19 4.06
CA CYS A 46 -6.99 -10.57 2.97
C CYS A 46 -7.62 -11.62 2.05
N LEU A 47 -6.91 -12.71 1.73
CA LEU A 47 -7.45 -13.80 0.92
C LEU A 47 -8.62 -14.49 1.63
N CYS A 48 -8.46 -14.86 2.90
CA CYS A 48 -9.55 -15.45 3.70
C CYS A 48 -10.75 -14.49 3.77
N PHE A 49 -10.51 -13.21 4.03
CA PHE A 49 -11.58 -12.20 4.08
C PHE A 49 -12.31 -12.08 2.74
N TYR A 50 -11.59 -12.04 1.62
CA TYR A 50 -12.17 -11.98 0.28
C TYR A 50 -13.03 -13.21 -0.02
N LEU A 51 -12.54 -14.41 0.27
CA LEU A 51 -13.29 -15.66 0.10
C LEU A 51 -14.55 -15.69 0.98
N GLY A 52 -14.45 -15.19 2.22
CA GLY A 52 -15.59 -15.01 3.11
C GLY A 52 -16.63 -14.05 2.54
N SER A 53 -16.18 -12.92 1.99
CA SER A 53 -17.04 -11.92 1.33
C SER A 53 -17.71 -12.45 0.07
N LEU A 54 -17.03 -13.27 -0.74
CA LEU A 54 -17.64 -13.94 -1.88
C LEU A 54 -18.72 -14.95 -1.45
N ALA A 55 -18.43 -15.77 -0.43
CA ALA A 55 -19.39 -16.74 0.09
C ALA A 55 -20.63 -16.05 0.69
N LEU A 56 -20.43 -15.00 1.50
CA LEU A 56 -21.51 -14.21 2.08
C LEU A 56 -22.32 -13.49 1.00
N GLY A 57 -21.65 -12.91 0.01
CA GLY A 57 -22.26 -12.21 -1.12
C GLY A 57 -23.27 -13.07 -1.90
N ARG A 58 -23.06 -14.40 -1.98
CA ARG A 58 -24.01 -15.34 -2.61
C ARG A 58 -25.32 -15.52 -1.83
N THR A 59 -25.35 -15.10 -0.56
CA THR A 59 -26.52 -15.24 0.32
C THR A 59 -27.29 -13.94 0.52
N LEU A 60 -26.70 -12.82 0.10
CA LEU A 60 -27.22 -11.48 0.30
C LEU A 60 -27.94 -11.00 -0.96
N LEU A 61 -29.10 -10.36 -0.77
CA LEU A 61 -29.79 -9.67 -1.86
C LEU A 61 -29.08 -8.34 -2.18
N PRO A 62 -29.16 -7.84 -3.43
CA PRO A 62 -28.71 -6.49 -3.77
C PRO A 62 -29.35 -5.43 -2.85
N PRO A 63 -28.64 -4.36 -2.43
CA PRO A 63 -27.30 -3.92 -2.86
C PRO A 63 -26.14 -4.43 -1.98
N TRP A 64 -26.40 -5.33 -1.02
CA TRP A 64 -25.46 -5.65 0.04
C TRP A 64 -24.12 -6.26 -0.43
N PRO A 65 -24.05 -7.13 -1.46
CA PRO A 65 -22.77 -7.63 -1.97
C PRO A 65 -21.84 -6.52 -2.46
N ARG A 66 -22.39 -5.49 -3.11
CA ARG A 66 -21.59 -4.33 -3.57
C ARG A 66 -21.08 -3.50 -2.39
N ARG A 67 -21.90 -3.27 -1.38
CA ARG A 67 -21.48 -2.56 -0.16
C ARG A 67 -20.37 -3.32 0.56
N LEU A 68 -20.48 -4.65 0.64
CA LEU A 68 -19.47 -5.51 1.22
C LEU A 68 -18.15 -5.46 0.45
N ALA A 69 -18.19 -5.46 -0.89
CA ALA A 69 -16.98 -5.34 -1.71
C ALA A 69 -16.24 -4.01 -1.48
N VAL A 70 -16.98 -2.88 -1.45
CA VAL A 70 -16.40 -1.55 -1.16
C VAL A 70 -15.82 -1.51 0.25
N PHE A 71 -16.52 -2.07 1.24
CA PHE A 71 -16.01 -2.18 2.61
C PHE A 71 -14.73 -3.02 2.68
N SER A 72 -14.71 -4.17 2.01
CA SER A 72 -13.54 -5.07 1.95
C SER A 72 -12.33 -4.33 1.36
N LEU A 73 -12.54 -3.62 0.26
CA LEU A 73 -11.49 -2.82 -0.40
C LEU A 73 -10.95 -1.72 0.52
N ALA A 74 -11.83 -1.00 1.21
CA ALA A 74 -11.43 0.04 2.17
C ALA A 74 -10.64 -0.56 3.35
N LEU A 75 -11.09 -1.70 3.89
CA LEU A 75 -10.37 -2.41 4.96
C LEU A 75 -8.96 -2.83 4.50
N PHE A 76 -8.84 -3.44 3.32
CA PHE A 76 -7.54 -3.83 2.77
C PHE A 76 -6.63 -2.64 2.54
N PHE A 77 -7.18 -1.52 2.09
CA PHE A 77 -6.40 -0.30 1.94
C PHE A 77 -5.89 0.22 3.28
N ILE A 78 -6.72 0.24 4.33
CA ILE A 78 -6.30 0.64 5.67
C ILE A 78 -5.20 -0.27 6.23
N LEU A 79 -5.34 -1.59 6.08
CA LEU A 79 -4.32 -2.53 6.53
C LEU A 79 -3.01 -2.40 5.73
N TYR A 80 -3.11 -2.10 4.44
CA TYR A 80 -1.96 -1.78 3.61
C TYR A 80 -1.30 -0.46 4.03
N LEU A 81 -2.06 0.59 4.34
CA LEU A 81 -1.51 1.84 4.87
C LEU A 81 -0.79 1.61 6.21
N TRP A 82 -1.35 0.75 7.07
CA TRP A 82 -0.68 0.31 8.30
C TRP A 82 0.63 -0.40 8.03
N LEU A 83 0.65 -1.36 7.09
CA LEU A 83 1.87 -2.06 6.66
C LEU A 83 2.92 -1.04 6.18
N LEU A 84 2.52 -0.14 5.29
CA LEU A 84 3.39 0.86 4.72
C LEU A 84 3.98 1.76 5.81
N LEU A 85 3.14 2.31 6.69
CA LEU A 85 3.57 3.13 7.81
C LEU A 85 4.56 2.39 8.71
N SER A 86 4.29 1.10 8.98
CA SER A 86 5.18 0.26 9.77
C SER A 86 6.56 0.17 9.12
N PHE A 87 6.64 -0.08 7.80
CA PHE A 87 7.89 -0.19 7.06
C PHE A 87 8.64 1.13 6.92
N THR A 88 7.95 2.22 6.64
CA THR A 88 8.59 3.51 6.32
C THR A 88 9.06 4.28 7.54
N LEU A 89 8.37 4.13 8.69
CA LEU A 89 8.66 4.91 9.90
C LEU A 89 9.25 4.09 11.05
N PHE A 90 8.84 2.83 11.23
CA PHE A 90 9.07 2.11 12.49
C PHE A 90 9.88 0.83 12.35
N ASP A 91 10.13 0.35 11.14
CA ASP A 91 10.74 -0.96 10.94
C ASP A 91 12.28 -0.91 11.00
N VAL A 92 12.81 -1.55 12.04
CA VAL A 92 14.24 -1.64 12.33
C VAL A 92 15.01 -2.36 11.22
N PHE A 93 14.39 -3.30 10.48
CA PHE A 93 15.05 -3.97 9.36
C PHE A 93 15.40 -3.01 8.22
N PHE A 94 14.65 -1.91 8.09
CA PHE A 94 14.91 -0.84 7.13
C PHE A 94 15.70 0.32 7.76
N GLY A 95 16.30 0.10 8.93
CA GLY A 95 17.08 1.11 9.66
C GLY A 95 16.22 2.21 10.29
N ARG A 96 14.89 2.03 10.32
CA ARG A 96 13.95 3.02 10.81
C ARG A 96 13.75 2.84 12.31
N SER A 97 13.90 3.93 13.05
CA SER A 97 13.66 3.98 14.48
C SER A 97 13.10 5.37 14.77
N ALA A 98 11.77 5.46 14.87
CA ALA A 98 11.14 6.71 15.23
C ALA A 98 11.70 7.23 16.55
N LEU A 99 11.97 8.54 16.61
CA LEU A 99 12.44 9.23 17.82
C LEU A 99 13.90 8.91 18.20
N ARG A 100 14.85 8.94 17.25
CA ARG A 100 16.28 8.98 17.62
C ARG A 100 16.53 10.23 18.48
N PRO A 101 17.03 10.11 19.73
CA PRO A 101 17.39 11.27 20.52
C PRO A 101 18.63 11.91 19.89
N ILE A 102 18.40 12.96 19.10
CA ILE A 102 19.49 13.81 18.58
C ILE A 102 19.72 14.91 19.61
N GLY A 103 20.95 15.04 20.10
CA GLY A 103 21.37 16.27 20.78
C GLY A 103 21.40 17.39 19.75
N TRP A 104 20.42 18.30 19.80
CA TRP A 104 20.27 19.39 18.84
C TRP A 104 21.32 20.49 19.07
N SER A 105 22.55 20.23 18.65
CA SER A 105 23.52 21.30 18.40
C SER A 105 23.32 21.87 16.99
N GLY A 106 23.71 23.13 16.75
CA GLY A 106 23.64 23.73 15.42
C GLY A 106 24.43 22.93 14.37
N GLU A 107 25.56 22.33 14.77
CA GLU A 107 26.36 21.45 13.92
C GLU A 107 25.65 20.13 13.61
N ALA A 108 25.02 19.50 14.61
CA ALA A 108 24.27 18.26 14.42
C ALA A 108 23.08 18.48 13.48
N PHE A 109 22.38 19.60 13.61
CA PHE A 109 21.28 19.96 12.69
C PHE A 109 21.78 20.18 11.27
N THR A 110 22.86 20.95 11.09
CA THR A 110 23.43 21.21 9.77
C THR A 110 23.87 19.91 9.08
N ARG A 111 24.52 19.01 9.84
CA ARG A 111 24.90 17.69 9.33
C ARG A 111 23.68 16.87 8.92
N TYR A 112 22.63 16.86 9.74
CA TYR A 112 21.39 16.17 9.42
C TYR A 112 20.75 16.70 8.12
N LEU A 113 20.69 18.02 7.93
CA LEU A 113 20.21 18.61 6.69
C LEU A 113 21.03 18.13 5.48
N GLN A 114 22.35 18.11 5.60
CA GLN A 114 23.24 17.73 4.49
C GLN A 114 23.16 16.24 4.13
N THR A 115 22.95 15.36 5.10
CA THR A 115 22.91 13.90 4.87
C THR A 115 21.52 13.37 4.58
N SER A 116 20.47 14.06 5.04
CA SER A 116 19.11 13.55 5.03
C SER A 116 18.16 14.34 4.12
N LEU A 117 18.63 15.41 3.48
CA LEU A 117 17.84 16.16 2.51
C LEU A 117 18.52 16.06 1.13
N ASN A 118 17.95 15.27 0.23
CA ASN A 118 18.36 15.24 -1.18
C ASN A 118 17.26 15.82 -2.06
N LEU A 119 17.52 17.02 -2.61
CA LEU A 119 16.63 17.68 -3.57
C LEU A 119 17.18 17.64 -5.00
N LEU A 120 18.36 17.06 -5.20
CA LEU A 120 18.98 16.96 -6.52
C LEU A 120 18.53 15.65 -7.19
N PRO A 121 17.76 15.70 -8.28
CA PRO A 121 17.26 14.51 -8.94
C PRO A 121 18.38 13.67 -9.54
N PHE A 122 18.18 12.37 -9.48
CA PHE A 122 19.06 11.26 -9.90
C PHE A 122 20.37 11.13 -9.13
N ARG A 123 20.56 11.89 -8.04
CA ARG A 123 21.77 11.79 -7.24
C ARG A 123 21.89 10.43 -6.56
N THR A 124 20.90 10.04 -5.78
CA THR A 124 20.89 8.78 -5.02
C THR A 124 20.85 7.57 -5.95
N ILE A 125 20.06 7.66 -7.03
CA ILE A 125 20.05 6.63 -8.08
C ILE A 125 21.45 6.48 -8.71
N GLY A 126 22.11 7.60 -9.02
CA GLY A 126 23.47 7.61 -9.55
C GLY A 126 24.50 7.02 -8.59
N GLU A 127 24.42 7.37 -7.30
CA GLU A 127 25.26 6.80 -6.24
C GLU A 127 25.07 5.28 -6.14
N PHE A 128 23.84 4.79 -6.21
CA PHE A 128 23.55 3.35 -6.24
C PHE A 128 24.08 2.66 -7.50
N VAL A 129 23.91 3.27 -8.67
CA VAL A 129 24.45 2.73 -9.93
C VAL A 129 25.97 2.64 -9.87
N LEU A 130 26.64 3.68 -9.36
CA LEU A 130 28.09 3.67 -9.17
C LEU A 130 28.51 2.57 -8.20
N ALA A 131 27.81 2.43 -7.07
CA ALA A 131 28.08 1.40 -6.07
C ALA A 131 27.97 -0.03 -6.60
N ILE A 132 27.14 -0.27 -7.64
CA ILE A 132 27.09 -1.57 -8.34
C ILE A 132 28.41 -1.84 -9.07
N PHE A 133 29.00 -0.83 -9.69
CA PHE A 133 30.24 -0.97 -10.46
C PHE A 133 31.49 -1.00 -9.57
N THR A 134 31.51 -0.22 -8.50
CA THR A 134 32.66 -0.16 -7.56
C THR A 134 32.65 -1.33 -6.57
N GLY A 135 31.48 -1.92 -6.30
CA GLY A 135 31.32 -2.99 -5.32
C GLY A 135 31.28 -2.48 -3.87
N ASP A 136 31.10 -1.17 -3.67
CA ASP A 136 31.09 -0.55 -2.34
C ASP A 136 29.91 -0.99 -1.47
N LEU A 137 28.81 -1.40 -2.10
CA LEU A 137 27.60 -1.87 -1.42
C LEU A 137 27.16 -3.24 -1.92
N PRO A 138 26.64 -4.12 -1.03
CA PRO A 138 26.07 -5.39 -1.45
C PRO A 138 24.89 -5.16 -2.42
N PRO A 139 24.82 -5.88 -3.56
CA PRO A 139 23.74 -5.72 -4.54
C PRO A 139 22.33 -5.85 -3.94
N ARG A 140 22.17 -6.70 -2.92
CA ARG A 140 20.90 -6.85 -2.20
C ARG A 140 20.42 -5.54 -1.56
N VAL A 141 21.32 -4.74 -0.99
CA VAL A 141 20.96 -3.46 -0.35
C VAL A 141 20.50 -2.45 -1.40
N ILE A 142 21.23 -2.38 -2.51
CA ILE A 142 20.94 -1.50 -3.64
C ILE A 142 19.57 -1.86 -4.25
N LEU A 143 19.37 -3.14 -4.59
CA LEU A 143 18.12 -3.63 -5.15
C LEU A 143 16.95 -3.45 -4.18
N THR A 144 17.15 -3.65 -2.88
CA THR A 144 16.05 -3.49 -1.90
C THR A 144 15.62 -2.03 -1.79
N ASN A 145 16.54 -1.06 -1.85
CA ASN A 145 16.16 0.36 -1.84
C ASN A 145 15.46 0.76 -3.14
N LEU A 146 16.08 0.49 -4.30
CA LEU A 146 15.53 0.89 -5.59
C LEU A 146 14.19 0.20 -5.89
N LEU A 147 14.11 -1.12 -5.74
CA LEU A 147 12.87 -1.87 -5.98
C LEU A 147 11.86 -1.67 -4.86
N GLY A 148 12.32 -1.51 -3.61
CA GLY A 148 11.44 -1.20 -2.48
C GLY A 148 10.68 0.10 -2.74
N ASN A 149 11.39 1.17 -3.09
CA ASN A 149 10.77 2.46 -3.41
C ASN A 149 9.97 2.40 -4.72
N LEU A 150 10.42 1.67 -5.75
CA LEU A 150 9.61 1.51 -6.96
C LEU A 150 8.29 0.78 -6.68
N CYS A 151 8.30 -0.28 -5.88
CA CYS A 151 7.13 -1.14 -5.68
C CYS A 151 6.23 -0.71 -4.51
N ALA A 152 6.75 -0.01 -3.50
CA ALA A 152 6.02 0.31 -2.28
C ALA A 152 4.71 1.04 -2.57
N MET A 153 4.70 2.02 -3.47
CA MET A 153 3.49 2.78 -3.81
C MET A 153 2.61 2.17 -4.90
N MET A 154 3.03 1.08 -5.55
CA MET A 154 2.24 0.47 -6.62
C MET A 154 0.78 0.20 -6.21
N PRO A 155 0.48 -0.38 -5.03
CA PRO A 155 -0.91 -0.67 -4.65
C PRO A 155 -1.85 0.55 -4.64
N PHE A 156 -1.35 1.78 -4.47
CA PHE A 156 -2.18 3.00 -4.60
C PHE A 156 -2.79 3.14 -5.99
N ALA A 157 -2.13 2.65 -7.05
CA ALA A 157 -2.66 2.62 -8.41
C ALA A 157 -3.95 1.82 -8.54
N PHE A 158 -4.15 0.82 -7.67
CA PHE A 158 -5.38 0.05 -7.60
C PHE A 158 -6.37 0.67 -6.62
N PHE A 159 -5.95 0.96 -5.39
CA PHE A 159 -6.85 1.39 -4.32
C PHE A 159 -7.43 2.79 -4.56
N LEU A 160 -6.61 3.76 -4.97
CA LEU A 160 -7.08 5.15 -5.12
C LEU A 160 -8.17 5.28 -6.18
N PRO A 161 -8.02 4.78 -7.43
CA PRO A 161 -9.07 4.91 -8.44
C PRO A 161 -10.32 4.08 -8.15
N ALA A 162 -10.17 2.99 -7.39
CA ALA A 162 -11.27 2.12 -6.99
C ALA A 162 -12.12 2.74 -5.86
N LEU A 163 -11.49 3.37 -4.87
CA LEU A 163 -12.18 4.06 -3.76
C LEU A 163 -12.61 5.49 -4.10
N PHE A 164 -11.82 6.18 -4.93
CA PHE A 164 -12.03 7.58 -5.31
C PHE A 164 -12.13 7.70 -6.83
N PRO A 165 -13.36 7.70 -7.40
CA PRO A 165 -13.56 7.75 -8.85
C PRO A 165 -12.90 8.97 -9.53
N ARG A 166 -12.68 10.06 -8.79
CA ARG A 166 -11.97 11.25 -9.29
C ARG A 166 -10.51 10.96 -9.66
N LEU A 167 -9.86 9.98 -9.05
CA LEU A 167 -8.46 9.59 -9.30
C LEU A 167 -8.31 8.56 -10.43
N ARG A 168 -9.39 8.25 -11.17
CA ARG A 168 -9.34 7.40 -12.37
C ARG A 168 -8.70 8.07 -13.58
N SER A 169 -8.42 9.38 -13.52
CA SER A 169 -7.75 10.11 -14.60
C SER A 169 -6.29 10.39 -14.26
N TRP A 170 -5.40 10.22 -15.23
CA TRP A 170 -3.97 10.53 -15.11
C TRP A 170 -3.70 11.93 -14.54
N ARG A 171 -4.48 12.93 -15.00
CA ARG A 171 -4.37 14.34 -14.59
C ARG A 171 -4.59 14.56 -13.09
N ARG A 172 -5.31 13.67 -12.42
CA ARG A 172 -5.56 13.75 -10.97
C ARG A 172 -4.75 12.71 -10.20
N PHE A 173 -4.49 11.55 -10.80
CA PHE A 173 -3.70 10.48 -10.20
C PHE A 173 -2.24 10.88 -10.00
N ILE A 174 -1.57 11.39 -11.03
CA ILE A 174 -0.14 11.77 -10.96
C ILE A 174 0.11 12.80 -9.84
N PRO A 175 -0.56 13.98 -9.81
CA PRO A 175 -0.29 14.95 -8.75
C PRO A 175 -0.66 14.41 -7.36
N ALA A 176 -1.71 13.59 -7.24
CA ALA A 176 -2.04 12.94 -5.97
C ALA A 176 -0.91 12.01 -5.51
N MET A 177 -0.34 11.20 -6.40
CA MET A 177 0.79 10.33 -6.06
C MET A 177 2.02 11.13 -5.65
N VAL A 178 2.39 12.17 -6.41
CA VAL A 178 3.54 13.02 -6.07
C VAL A 178 3.35 13.65 -4.69
N LEU A 179 2.16 14.20 -4.39
CA LEU A 179 1.87 14.81 -3.09
C LEU A 179 1.88 13.81 -1.94
N ILE A 180 1.30 12.62 -2.14
CA ILE A 180 1.30 11.56 -1.12
C ILE A 180 2.73 11.14 -0.80
N VAL A 181 3.54 10.86 -1.82
CA VAL A 181 4.91 10.39 -1.62
C VAL A 181 5.79 11.49 -1.04
N ALA A 182 5.70 12.72 -1.54
CA ALA A 182 6.40 13.86 -0.96
C ALA A 182 6.02 14.07 0.52
N GLY A 183 4.75 13.84 0.87
CA GLY A 183 4.29 13.88 2.26
C GLY A 183 4.91 12.78 3.13
N ILE A 184 5.11 11.57 2.59
CA ILE A 184 5.77 10.45 3.30
C ILE A 184 7.25 10.77 3.52
N GLU A 185 7.97 11.17 2.47
CA GLU A 185 9.40 11.54 2.52
C GLU A 185 9.65 12.70 3.49
N LEU A 186 8.79 13.73 3.42
CA LEU A 186 8.83 14.85 4.36
C LEU A 186 8.56 14.39 5.79
N SER A 187 7.59 13.49 6.00
CA SER A 187 7.30 12.94 7.33
C SER A 187 8.49 12.16 7.87
N GLN A 188 9.17 11.37 7.05
CA GLN A 188 10.37 10.62 7.45
C GLN A 188 11.50 11.55 7.89
N PHE A 189 11.70 12.63 7.14
CA PHE A 189 12.66 13.67 7.48
C PHE A 189 12.29 14.45 8.76
N LEU A 190 11.02 14.83 8.93
CA LEU A 190 10.57 15.56 10.12
C LEU A 190 10.57 14.69 11.39
N LEU A 191 10.27 13.39 11.26
CA LEU A 191 10.25 12.44 12.36
C LEU A 191 11.63 11.82 12.66
N LEU A 192 12.67 12.25 11.94
CA LEU A 192 14.04 11.73 12.06
C LEU A 192 14.14 10.21 11.83
N THR A 193 13.23 9.66 11.05
CA THR A 193 13.19 8.23 10.71
C THR A 193 13.92 7.95 9.40
N GLY A 194 14.30 8.97 8.64
CA GLY A 194 15.27 8.89 7.55
C GLY A 194 15.39 10.16 6.75
N SER A 195 15.67 10.04 5.45
CA SER A 195 15.86 11.14 4.53
C SER A 195 14.58 11.55 3.82
N CYS A 196 14.55 12.80 3.34
CA CYS A 196 13.65 13.24 2.29
C CYS A 196 14.45 13.26 1.00
N ASP A 197 14.11 12.35 0.08
CA ASP A 197 14.85 12.14 -1.16
C ASP A 197 13.94 12.31 -2.38
N ILE A 198 14.28 13.24 -3.26
CA ILE A 198 13.55 13.47 -4.52
C ILE A 198 13.58 12.23 -5.43
N ASP A 199 14.62 11.40 -5.35
CA ASP A 199 14.72 10.17 -6.13
C ASP A 199 13.70 9.14 -5.67
N ASP A 200 13.46 9.07 -4.36
CA ASP A 200 12.43 8.19 -3.79
C ASP A 200 11.03 8.66 -4.19
N ILE A 201 10.82 9.98 -4.32
CA ILE A 201 9.58 10.53 -4.91
C ILE A 201 9.42 10.06 -6.35
N ILE A 202 10.47 10.16 -7.16
CA ILE A 202 10.46 9.74 -8.57
C ILE A 202 10.19 8.23 -8.69
N LEU A 203 10.86 7.40 -7.90
CA LEU A 203 10.72 5.94 -7.94
C LEU A 203 9.32 5.51 -7.50
N ASN A 204 8.85 5.96 -6.35
CA ASN A 204 7.53 5.61 -5.82
C ASN A 204 6.40 6.10 -6.74
N ALA A 205 6.43 7.35 -7.18
CA ALA A 205 5.40 7.88 -8.07
C ALA A 205 5.48 7.22 -9.46
N GLY A 206 6.68 6.97 -9.96
CA GLY A 206 6.95 6.26 -11.21
C GLY A 206 6.38 4.84 -11.19
N GLY A 207 6.68 4.06 -10.15
CA GLY A 207 6.15 2.71 -9.98
C GLY A 207 4.63 2.66 -9.89
N ALA A 208 4.02 3.58 -9.13
CA ALA A 208 2.57 3.72 -9.10
C ALA A 208 1.98 4.08 -10.47
N CYS A 209 2.64 4.95 -11.25
CA CYS A 209 2.23 5.26 -12.61
C CYS A 209 2.36 4.05 -13.55
N LEU A 210 3.43 3.26 -13.44
CA LEU A 210 3.61 2.04 -14.22
C LEU A 210 2.47 1.04 -13.97
N LEU A 211 2.13 0.77 -12.70
CA LEU A 211 1.00 -0.10 -12.39
C LEU A 211 -0.33 0.51 -12.82
N PHE A 212 -0.52 1.82 -12.68
CA PHE A 212 -1.73 2.50 -13.15
C PHE A 212 -1.91 2.35 -14.66
N ALA A 213 -0.85 2.49 -15.46
CA ALA A 213 -0.88 2.20 -16.90
C ALA A 213 -1.27 0.75 -17.19
N LEU A 214 -0.65 -0.21 -16.47
CA LEU A 214 -0.95 -1.62 -16.62
C LEU A 214 -2.43 -1.94 -16.31
N LEU A 215 -2.99 -1.32 -15.27
CA LEU A 215 -4.41 -1.49 -14.89
C LEU A 215 -5.39 -0.88 -15.90
N GLN A 216 -4.97 0.13 -16.67
CA GLN A 216 -5.79 0.69 -17.75
C GLN A 216 -5.71 -0.13 -19.05
N TRP A 217 -4.76 -1.06 -19.16
CA TRP A 217 -4.66 -1.93 -20.31
C TRP A 217 -5.90 -2.81 -20.44
N ALA A 218 -6.57 -2.77 -21.60
CA ALA A 218 -7.88 -3.38 -21.83
C ALA A 218 -8.05 -4.83 -21.32
N PRO A 219 -7.13 -5.79 -21.56
CA PRO A 219 -7.28 -7.14 -21.03
C PRO A 219 -7.24 -7.17 -19.50
N VAL A 220 -6.31 -6.44 -18.89
CA VAL A 220 -6.16 -6.37 -17.42
C VAL A 220 -7.38 -5.71 -16.80
N LYS A 221 -7.84 -4.59 -17.37
CA LYS A 221 -9.00 -3.85 -16.89
C LYS A 221 -10.26 -4.73 -16.84
N ARG A 222 -10.53 -5.49 -17.91
CA ARG A 222 -11.67 -6.42 -17.98
C ARG A 222 -11.56 -7.53 -16.93
N TRP A 223 -10.36 -8.04 -16.69
CA TRP A 223 -10.11 -9.04 -15.65
C TRP A 223 -10.37 -8.50 -14.24
N VAL A 224 -9.88 -7.29 -13.96
CA VAL A 224 -10.06 -6.64 -12.65
C VAL A 224 -11.54 -6.35 -12.38
N GLN A 225 -12.30 -5.88 -13.37
CA GLN A 225 -13.74 -5.57 -13.21
C GLN A 225 -14.57 -6.80 -12.83
N LYS A 226 -14.23 -7.98 -13.35
CA LYS A 226 -14.86 -9.25 -12.97
C LYS A 226 -14.58 -9.62 -11.51
N LEU A 227 -13.38 -9.32 -11.01
CA LEU A 227 -12.96 -9.62 -9.64
C LEU A 227 -13.58 -8.67 -8.60
N THR A 228 -13.78 -7.40 -8.97
CA THR A 228 -14.34 -6.35 -8.09
C THR A 228 -15.86 -6.29 -8.10
N LEU A 229 -16.54 -7.16 -8.86
CA LEU A 229 -18.01 -7.21 -9.00
C LEU A 229 -18.60 -5.88 -9.54
N GLU A 230 -17.82 -5.09 -10.29
CA GLU A 230 -18.32 -3.85 -10.91
C GLU A 230 -19.38 -4.13 -12.00
N ASP A 231 -19.41 -5.33 -12.56
CA ASP A 231 -20.38 -5.76 -13.59
C ASP A 231 -21.78 -6.10 -13.04
N ALA A 232 -22.01 -6.01 -11.72
CA ALA A 232 -23.35 -6.19 -11.17
C ALA A 232 -24.24 -5.01 -11.62
N PRO A 233 -25.39 -5.26 -12.30
CA PRO A 233 -26.21 -4.19 -12.85
C PRO A 233 -26.54 -3.17 -11.76
N ALA A 234 -26.30 -1.89 -12.07
CA ALA A 234 -26.73 -0.80 -11.21
C ALA A 234 -28.21 -1.00 -10.90
N LEU A 235 -28.59 -0.91 -9.62
CA LEU A 235 -30.00 -0.90 -9.22
C LEU A 235 -30.75 0.07 -10.15
N PRO A 236 -31.83 -0.36 -10.82
CA PRO A 236 -32.64 0.58 -11.57
C PRO A 236 -33.01 1.71 -10.62
N ALA A 237 -32.74 2.95 -11.03
CA ALA A 237 -33.16 4.13 -10.30
C ALA A 237 -34.61 3.90 -9.88
N ARG A 238 -34.92 4.09 -8.59
CA ARG A 238 -36.30 4.12 -8.12
C ARG A 238 -37.04 5.03 -9.09
N ARG A 239 -37.85 4.46 -9.98
CA ARG A 239 -38.86 5.23 -10.70
C ARG A 239 -39.74 5.74 -9.58
N ASP A 240 -39.64 7.04 -9.31
CA ASP A 240 -40.63 7.74 -8.52
C ASP A 240 -41.98 7.34 -9.10
N ARG A 241 -42.75 6.60 -8.30
CA ARG A 241 -44.12 6.23 -8.63
C ARG A 241 -44.97 7.49 -8.53
N PRO A 242 -46.00 7.62 -9.39
CA PRO A 242 -46.68 8.87 -9.70
C PRO A 242 -47.27 9.58 -8.49
#